data_AF-A0A4Y6Q2Q7-F1
#
_entry.id   AF-A0A4Y6Q2Q7-F1
#
_cell.length_a   1.000
_cell.length_b   1.000
_cell.length_c   1.000
_cell.angle_alpha   90.00
_cell.angle_beta   90.00
_cell.angle_gamma   90.00
#
_symmetry.space_group_name_H-M   'P 1'
#
loop_
_entity.id
_entity.type
_entity.pdbx_description
1 polymer ?
#
loop_
_entity_poly.entity_id
_entity_poly.type
_entity_poly.pdbx_seq_one_letter_code
_entity_poly.pdbx_strand_id
1 'polypeptide(L)' 'MSTRLRFADRDRNLIMKINDALERIANDEYGYCESCEEEINEKRLRARPMTTMCIDCKEEQEREEARTKIRPGMMDEYE' A
#
# COMPACT_ATOMS: atom_id res chain seq x y z
N MET A 1 -10.76 23.19 7.69
CA MET A 1 -9.46 22.48 7.80
C MET A 1 -8.51 23.02 6.74
N SER A 2 -7.42 23.70 7.16
CA SER A 2 -6.46 24.39 6.28
C SER A 2 -5.70 23.40 5.38
N THR A 3 -5.56 23.70 4.09
CA THR A 3 -4.92 22.84 3.08
C THR A 3 -3.49 22.46 3.42
N ARG A 4 -2.76 23.33 4.13
CA ARG A 4 -1.37 23.12 4.56
C ARG A 4 -1.20 21.92 5.50
N LEU A 5 -2.15 21.67 6.40
CA LEU A 5 -2.10 20.54 7.32
C LEU A 5 -2.25 19.21 6.57
N ARG A 6 -3.16 19.17 5.57
CA ARG A 6 -3.40 17.96 4.77
C ARG A 6 -2.20 17.50 3.95
N PHE A 7 -1.36 18.42 3.47
CA PHE A 7 -0.13 18.06 2.76
C PHE A 7 0.92 17.49 3.72
N ALA A 8 1.11 18.11 4.88
CA ALA A 8 2.03 17.61 5.90
C ALA A 8 1.68 16.20 6.38
N ASP A 9 0.39 15.87 6.48
CA ASP A 9 -0.05 14.51 6.83
C ASP A 9 0.28 13.48 5.74
N ARG A 10 0.14 13.86 4.47
CA ARG A 10 0.51 12.98 3.34
C ARG A 10 2.00 12.72 3.30
N ASP A 11 2.81 13.74 3.52
CA ASP A 11 4.27 13.63 3.51
C ASP A 11 4.75 12.72 4.66
N ARG A 12 4.15 12.87 5.86
CA ARG A 12 4.43 11.98 6.99
C ARG A 12 4.11 10.52 6.67
N ASN A 13 2.93 10.26 6.11
CA ASN A 13 2.54 8.90 5.74
C ASN A 13 3.46 8.31 4.65
N LEU A 14 3.95 9.14 3.72
CA LEU A 14 4.91 8.70 2.71
C LEU A 14 6.24 8.30 3.36
N ILE A 15 6.75 9.11 4.29
CA ILE A 15 7.98 8.80 5.03
C ILE A 15 7.85 7.48 5.78
N MET A 16 6.71 7.26 6.44
CA MET A 16 6.45 5.99 7.14
C MET A 16 6.49 4.79 6.20
N LYS A 17 5.89 4.90 5.01
CA LYS A 17 5.93 3.83 3.99
C LYS A 17 7.33 3.59 3.44
N ILE A 18 8.17 4.61 3.37
CA ILE A 18 9.58 4.45 2.96
C ILE A 18 10.35 3.69 4.03
N ASN A 19 10.16 4.04 5.30
CA ASN A 19 10.81 3.33 6.41
C ASN A 19 10.41 1.85 6.47
N ASP A 20 9.12 1.55 6.28
CA ASP A 20 8.61 0.18 6.20
C ASP A 20 9.26 -0.60 5.04
N ALA A 21 9.35 0.01 3.85
CA ALA A 21 10.03 -0.61 2.72
C ALA A 21 11.51 -0.90 3.01
N LEU A 22 12.20 -0.02 3.75
CA LEU A 22 13.59 -0.24 4.17
C LEU A 22 13.72 -1.40 5.17
N GLU A 23 12.77 -1.52 6.09
CA GLU A 23 12.74 -2.64 7.06
C GLU A 23 12.55 -3.98 6.35
N ARG A 24 11.67 -4.04 5.34
CA ARG A 24 11.47 -5.25 4.54
C ARG A 24 12.69 -5.63 3.70
N ILE A 25 13.46 -4.64 3.25
CA ILE A 25 14.78 -4.89 2.62
C ILE A 25 15.72 -5.51 3.65
N ALA A 26 15.74 -5.03 4.89
CA ALA A 26 16.58 -5.58 5.95
C ALA A 26 16.19 -7.01 6.35
N ASN A 27 14.92 -7.38 6.17
CA ASN A 27 14.38 -8.71 6.46
C ASN A 27 14.42 -9.67 5.26
N ASP A 28 15.02 -9.28 4.12
CA ASP A 28 15.05 -10.06 2.86
C ASP A 28 13.64 -10.40 2.28
N GLU A 29 12.60 -9.67 2.69
CA GLU A 29 11.21 -9.82 2.20
C GLU A 29 10.88 -8.85 1.06
N TYR A 30 11.85 -8.02 0.67
CA TYR A 30 11.64 -7.00 -0.36
C TYR A 30 11.43 -7.62 -1.74
N GLY A 31 10.41 -7.13 -2.44
CA GLY A 31 10.11 -7.58 -3.80
C GLY A 31 9.19 -8.80 -3.86
N TYR A 32 8.63 -9.25 -2.75
CA TYR A 32 7.60 -10.29 -2.71
C TYR A 32 6.23 -9.70 -2.37
N CYS A 33 5.19 -10.22 -3.01
CA CYS A 33 3.81 -9.81 -2.78
C CYS A 33 3.30 -10.37 -1.45
N GLU A 34 2.74 -9.52 -0.58
CA GLU A 34 2.16 -9.94 0.71
C GLU A 34 0.94 -10.87 0.58
N SER A 35 0.27 -10.87 -0.57
CA SER A 35 -0.97 -11.62 -0.77
C SER A 35 -0.78 -12.96 -1.47
N CYS A 36 0.11 -13.02 -2.46
CA CYS A 36 0.35 -14.24 -3.24
C CYS A 36 1.76 -14.80 -3.06
N GLU A 37 2.62 -14.13 -2.30
CA GLU A 37 4.03 -14.52 -2.04
C GLU A 37 4.89 -14.62 -3.32
N GLU A 38 4.39 -14.13 -4.46
CA GLU A 38 5.12 -14.10 -5.73
C GLU A 38 6.03 -12.87 -5.86
N GLU A 39 7.04 -12.97 -6.72
CA GLU A 39 7.95 -11.87 -7.05
C GLU A 39 7.21 -10.71 -7.74
N ILE A 40 7.38 -9.50 -7.20
CA ILE A 40 6.87 -8.26 -7.78
C ILE A 40 7.78 -7.87 -8.94
N ASN A 41 7.16 -7.59 -10.09
CA ASN A 41 7.88 -7.16 -11.28
C ASN A 41 8.80 -5.97 -11.01
N GLU A 42 10.07 -6.09 -11.40
CA GLU A 42 11.10 -5.07 -11.16
C GLU A 42 10.69 -3.68 -11.72
N LYS A 43 9.98 -3.64 -12.86
CA LYS A 43 9.48 -2.38 -13.43
C LYS A 43 8.56 -1.63 -12.47
N ARG A 44 7.76 -2.37 -11.67
CA ARG A 44 6.85 -1.81 -10.67
C ARG A 44 7.64 -1.31 -9.46
N LEU A 45 8.60 -2.08 -8.96
CA LEU A 45 9.47 -1.66 -7.84
C LEU A 45 10.30 -0.42 -8.20
N ARG A 46 10.82 -0.33 -9.43
CA ARG A 46 11.50 0.87 -9.93
C ARG A 46 10.59 2.10 -10.00
N ALA A 47 9.31 1.91 -10.34
CA ALA A 47 8.35 3.01 -10.40
C ALA A 47 7.82 3.42 -9.02
N ARG A 48 7.59 2.44 -8.13
CA ARG A 48 7.10 2.63 -6.76
C ARG A 48 7.74 1.59 -5.84
N PRO A 49 8.86 1.94 -5.16
CA PRO A 49 9.63 0.97 -4.36
C PRO A 49 8.92 0.58 -3.06
N MET A 50 7.95 1.38 -2.61
CA MET A 50 7.14 1.13 -1.42
C MET A 50 5.91 0.25 -1.67
N THR A 51 5.82 -0.39 -2.86
CA THR A 51 4.71 -1.31 -3.15
C THR A 51 4.94 -2.65 -2.46
N THR A 52 3.91 -3.14 -1.78
CA THR A 52 3.95 -4.42 -1.06
C THR A 52 3.20 -5.54 -1.79
N MET A 53 2.44 -5.18 -2.84
CA MET A 53 1.61 -6.09 -3.62
C MET A 53 1.95 -6.02 -5.12
N CYS A 54 1.76 -7.16 -5.79
CA CYS A 54 1.84 -7.27 -7.25
C CYS A 54 0.68 -6.52 -7.94
N ILE A 55 0.70 -6.46 -9.27
CA ILE A 55 -0.35 -5.78 -10.06
C ILE A 55 -1.67 -6.50 -9.89
N ASP A 56 -1.69 -7.82 -10.07
CA ASP A 56 -2.92 -8.62 -10.10
C ASP A 56 -3.65 -8.58 -8.75
N CYS A 57 -2.93 -8.79 -7.63
CA CYS A 57 -3.53 -8.67 -6.30
C CYS A 57 -4.01 -7.25 -6.01
N LYS A 58 -3.31 -6.22 -6.51
CA LYS A 58 -3.73 -4.84 -6.32
C LYS A 58 -4.98 -4.50 -7.13
N GLU A 59 -5.08 -5.00 -8.35
CA GLU A 59 -6.27 -4.83 -9.20
C GLU A 59 -7.48 -5.56 -8.62
N GLU A 60 -7.29 -6.77 -8.07
CA GLU A 60 -8.38 -7.49 -7.41
C GLU A 60 -8.82 -6.75 -6.13
N GLN A 61 -7.87 -6.28 -5.31
CA GLN A 61 -8.20 -5.47 -4.13
C GLN A 61 -8.97 -4.20 -4.52
N GLU A 62 -8.56 -3.49 -5.58
CA GLU A 62 -9.28 -2.30 -6.07
C GLU A 62 -10.68 -2.65 -6.60
N ARG A 63 -10.84 -3.80 -7.24
CA ARG A 63 -12.13 -4.32 -7.70
C ARG A 63 -13.05 -4.69 -6.53
N GLU A 64 -12.52 -5.34 -5.51
CA GLU A 64 -13.23 -5.65 -4.27
C GLU A 64 -13.61 -4.39 -3.50
N GLU A 65 -12.69 -3.43 -3.37
CA GLU A 65 -12.95 -2.10 -2.80
C GLU A 65 -14.03 -1.37 -3.59
N ALA A 66 -14.01 -1.42 -4.92
CA ALA A 66 -15.04 -0.80 -5.76
C ALA A 66 -16.41 -1.47 -5.57
N ARG A 67 -16.44 -2.81 -5.43
CA ARG A 67 -17.67 -3.56 -5.12
C ARG A 67 -18.22 -3.25 -3.73
N THR A 68 -17.35 -3.15 -2.74
CA THR A 68 -17.72 -2.90 -1.33
C THR A 68 -18.09 -1.45 -1.07
N LYS A 69 -17.45 -0.47 -1.73
CA LYS A 69 -17.79 0.97 -1.63
C LYS A 69 -19.19 1.32 -2.13
N ILE A 70 -19.89 0.41 -2.81
CA ILE A 70 -21.32 0.54 -3.14
C ILE A 70 -22.22 0.35 -1.90
N ARG A 71 -21.71 -0.25 -0.80
CA ARG A 71 -22.37 -0.28 0.51
C ARG A 71 -21.68 0.70 1.46
N PRO A 72 -22.28 1.85 1.79
CA PRO A 72 -21.74 2.70 2.83
C PRO A 72 -21.92 2.01 4.19
N GLY A 73 -20.80 1.69 4.84
CA GLY A 73 -20.73 1.28 6.26
C GLY A 73 -20.26 -0.17 6.47
N MET A 74 -18.97 -0.35 6.78
CA MET A 74 -18.44 -1.37 7.69
C MET A 74 -16.90 -1.32 7.71
N MET A 75 -16.33 -0.67 8.73
CA MET A 75 -15.03 -1.00 9.36
C MET A 75 -14.81 -0.05 10.57
N ASP A 76 -15.76 -0.07 11.52
CA ASP A 76 -15.51 0.29 12.93
C ASP A 76 -15.10 -1.00 13.67
N GLU A 77 -14.02 -1.65 13.22
CA GLU A 77 -13.42 -2.77 13.98
C GLU A 77 -11.88 -2.67 13.91
N TYR A 78 -11.36 -1.55 14.40
CA TYR A 78 -10.12 -1.49 15.17
C TYR A 78 -10.34 -0.41 16.25
N GLU A 79 -11.00 -0.87 17.32
CA GLU A 79 -11.39 -0.21 18.58
C GLU A 79 -12.54 0.82 18.58
#